data_AF-A0A840ZM59-F1
#
_entry.id   AF-A0A840ZM59-F1
#
_cell.length_a   1.000
_cell.length_b   1.000
_cell.length_c   1.000
_cell.angle_alpha   90.00
_cell.angle_beta   90.00
_cell.angle_gamma   90.00
#
_symmetry.space_group_name_H-M   'P 1'
#
loop_
_entity.id
_entity.type
_entity.pdbx_description
1 polymer ?
#
loop_
_entity_poly.entity_id
_entity_poly.type
_entity_poly.pdbx_seq_one_letter_code
_entity_poly.pdbx_strand_id
1 'polypeptide(L)'
;MNPAFTGSRGTVAAINGHFLLAFACGASAWLVWPQTPEWWGFGVLSIVLDVAAVSSLVKAVRAIVRLHARERAVAEFQALGPPPKSSQMASRAALVRMGMIDDDA
;
A
#
# COMPACT_ATOMS: atom_id res chain seq x y z
N MET A 1 15.36 -9.70 -6.22
CA MET A 1 14.14 -9.90 -5.40
C MET A 1 12.98 -9.26 -6.16
N ASN A 2 12.05 -10.07 -6.67
CA ASN A 2 11.00 -9.56 -7.57
C ASN A 2 10.02 -8.67 -6.76
N PRO A 3 9.77 -7.41 -7.15
CA PRO A 3 8.94 -6.46 -6.38
C PRO A 3 7.45 -6.87 -6.27
N ALA A 4 7.06 -7.99 -6.90
CA ALA A 4 5.70 -8.52 -6.91
C ALA A 4 5.14 -8.90 -5.52
N PHE A 5 6.00 -9.18 -4.54
CA PHE A 5 5.61 -9.71 -3.22
C PHE A 5 5.91 -8.81 -2.02
N THR A 6 6.19 -7.52 -2.24
CA THR A 6 6.29 -6.55 -1.14
C THR A 6 4.92 -6.40 -0.48
N GLY A 7 4.81 -6.70 0.82
CA GLY A 7 3.54 -6.95 1.52
C GLY A 7 2.52 -5.81 1.42
N SER A 8 1.24 -6.16 1.19
CA SER A 8 0.11 -5.23 1.02
C SER A 8 0.02 -4.17 2.14
N ARG A 9 0.42 -4.53 3.37
CA ARG A 9 0.46 -3.63 4.54
C ARG A 9 1.32 -2.38 4.31
N GLY A 10 2.47 -2.52 3.63
CA GLY A 10 3.35 -1.38 3.34
C GLY A 10 2.71 -0.39 2.37
N THR A 11 2.03 -0.90 1.34
CA THR A 11 1.29 -0.07 0.37
C THR A 11 0.12 0.66 1.03
N VAL A 12 -0.63 -0.03 1.89
CA VAL A 12 -1.74 0.59 2.64
C VAL A 12 -1.23 1.65 3.62
N ALA A 13 -0.14 1.39 4.33
CA ALA A 13 0.49 2.38 5.21
C ALA A 13 0.97 3.61 4.43
N ALA A 14 1.56 3.43 3.24
CA ALA A 14 1.99 4.52 2.38
C ALA A 14 0.80 5.37 1.88
N ILE A 15 -0.30 4.73 1.48
CA ILE A 15 -1.54 5.43 1.08
C ILE A 15 -2.08 6.28 2.23
N ASN A 16 -2.21 5.69 3.43
CA ASN A 16 -2.66 6.41 4.63
C ASN A 16 -1.70 7.56 4.99
N GLY A 17 -0.39 7.36 4.86
CA GLY A 17 0.61 8.40 5.07
C GLY A 17 0.43 9.58 4.11
N HIS A 18 0.13 9.31 2.83
CA HIS A 18 -0.17 10.37 1.87
C HIS A 18 -1.45 11.14 2.18
N PHE A 19 -2.51 10.47 2.65
CA PHE A 19 -3.73 11.15 3.09
C PHE A 19 -3.51 12.00 4.34
N LEU A 20 -2.80 11.46 5.33
CA LEU A 20 -2.48 12.19 6.56
C LEU A 20 -1.63 13.41 6.25
N LEU A 21 -0.63 13.28 5.37
CA LEU A 21 0.18 14.40 4.92
C LEU A 21 -0.65 15.43 4.15
N ALA A 22 -1.51 14.99 3.23
CA ALA A 22 -2.39 15.89 2.49
C ALA A 22 -3.30 16.70 3.42
N PHE A 23 -3.90 16.03 4.41
CA PHE A 23 -4.73 16.67 5.42
C PHE A 23 -3.93 17.65 6.29
N ALA A 24 -2.76 17.23 6.78
CA ALA A 24 -1.90 18.08 7.61
C ALA A 24 -1.45 19.34 6.85
N CYS A 25 -1.05 19.21 5.59
CA CYS A 25 -0.67 20.34 4.74
C CYS A 25 -1.85 21.29 4.49
N GLY A 26 -3.04 20.77 4.14
CA GLY A 26 -4.23 21.60 3.92
C GLY A 26 -4.73 22.30 5.19
N ALA A 27 -4.72 21.60 6.33
CA ALA A 27 -5.05 22.21 7.63
C ALA A 27 -4.04 23.31 8.01
N SER A 28 -2.76 23.09 7.75
CA SER A 28 -1.71 24.08 7.99
C SER A 28 -1.85 25.29 7.07
N ALA A 29 -2.20 25.08 5.79
CA ALA A 29 -2.48 26.15 4.85
C ALA A 29 -3.63 27.04 5.36
N TRP A 30 -4.74 26.43 5.77
CA TRP A 30 -5.88 27.14 6.34
C TRP A 30 -5.52 27.94 7.60
N LEU A 31 -4.75 27.35 8.51
CA LEU A 31 -4.33 28.02 9.75
C LEU A 31 -3.40 29.20 9.52
N VAL A 32 -2.56 29.12 8.49
CA VAL A 32 -1.57 30.14 8.15
C VAL A 32 -2.16 31.23 7.24
N TRP A 33 -3.43 31.08 6.81
CA TRP A 33 -4.06 32.05 5.91
C TRP A 33 -4.09 33.47 6.51
N PRO A 34 -3.50 34.47 5.81
CA PRO A 34 -3.38 35.81 6.35
C PRO A 34 -4.73 36.52 6.43
N GLN A 35 -5.02 37.13 7.58
CA GLN A 35 -6.23 37.96 7.77
C GLN A 35 -6.04 39.41 7.31
N THR A 36 -4.79 39.86 7.23
CA THR A 36 -4.41 41.23 6.85
C THR A 36 -3.35 41.23 5.75
N PRO A 37 -3.39 42.19 4.79
CA PRO A 37 -2.47 42.23 3.64
C PRO A 37 -0.98 42.36 4.01
N GLU A 38 -0.68 42.89 5.20
CA GLU A 38 0.69 43.06 5.70
C GLU A 38 1.43 41.71 5.86
N TRP A 39 0.69 40.60 5.96
CA TRP A 39 1.18 39.24 6.19
C TRP A 39 1.22 38.42 4.89
N TRP A 40 1.46 39.07 3.75
CA TRP A 40 1.42 38.45 2.42
C TRP A 40 2.32 37.22 2.26
N GLY A 41 3.46 37.16 2.97
CA GLY A 41 4.37 36.02 2.95
C GLY A 41 3.72 34.73 3.44
N PHE A 42 2.82 34.81 4.42
CA PHE A 42 2.03 33.68 4.89
C PHE A 42 0.98 33.24 3.86
N GLY A 43 0.46 34.17 3.05
CA GLY A 43 -0.39 33.84 1.91
C GLY A 43 0.34 32.98 0.88
N VAL A 44 1.59 33.35 0.54
CA VAL A 44 2.43 32.55 -0.37
C VAL A 44 2.72 31.17 0.23
N LEU A 45 3.06 31.10 1.52
CA LEU A 45 3.29 29.84 2.21
C LEU A 45 2.06 28.93 2.22
N SER A 46 0.87 29.51 2.47
CA SER A 46 -0.40 28.79 2.40
C SER A 46 -0.63 28.16 1.02
N ILE A 47 -0.37 28.92 -0.05
CA ILE A 47 -0.52 28.40 -1.43
C ILE A 47 0.44 27.23 -1.68
N VAL A 48 1.69 27.34 -1.22
CA VAL A 48 2.67 26.23 -1.36
C VAL A 48 2.21 24.99 -0.60
N LEU A 49 1.67 25.17 0.61
CA LEU A 49 1.12 24.08 1.43
C LEU A 49 -0.10 23.43 0.76
N ASP A 50 -0.98 24.21 0.14
CA ASP A 50 -2.12 23.68 -0.61
C ASP A 50 -1.67 22.87 -1.83
N VAL A 51 -0.68 23.36 -2.59
CA VAL A 51 -0.10 22.61 -3.72
C VAL A 51 0.51 21.30 -3.22
N ALA A 52 1.21 21.31 -2.09
CA ALA A 52 1.76 20.11 -1.47
C ALA A 52 0.65 19.12 -1.05
N ALA A 53 -0.44 19.63 -0.50
CA ALA A 53 -1.61 18.82 -0.12
C ALA A 53 -2.24 18.13 -1.33
N VAL A 54 -2.52 18.88 -2.40
CA VAL A 54 -3.08 18.36 -3.66
C VAL A 54 -2.15 17.32 -4.29
N SER A 55 -0.84 17.60 -4.34
CA SER A 55 0.13 16.65 -4.90
C SER A 55 0.18 15.34 -4.14
N SER A 56 0.05 15.39 -2.81
CA SER A 56 0.03 14.21 -1.93
C SER A 56 -1.26 13.41 -2.12
N LEU A 57 -2.40 14.09 -2.28
CA LEU A 57 -3.67 13.45 -2.60
C LEU A 57 -3.61 12.71 -3.93
N VAL A 58 -3.05 13.32 -4.98
CA VAL A 58 -2.86 12.67 -6.28
C VAL A 58 -1.98 11.42 -6.17
N LYS A 59 -0.91 11.47 -5.37
CA LYS A 59 -0.06 10.29 -5.11
C LYS A 59 -0.84 9.18 -4.41
N ALA A 60 -1.65 9.51 -3.40
CA ALA A 60 -2.50 8.54 -2.70
C ALA A 60 -3.48 7.86 -3.67
N VAL A 61 -4.18 8.63 -4.50
CA VAL A 61 -5.14 8.10 -5.49
C VAL A 61 -4.45 7.19 -6.49
N ARG A 62 -3.30 7.58 -7.03
CA ARG A 62 -2.52 6.73 -7.96
C ARG A 62 -2.08 5.42 -7.30
N ALA A 63 -1.68 5.46 -6.04
CA ALA A 63 -1.30 4.27 -5.28
C ALA A 63 -2.50 3.34 -5.06
N ILE A 64 -3.69 3.88 -4.76
CA ILE A 64 -4.94 3.11 -4.66
C ILE A 64 -5.27 2.42 -5.99
N VAL A 65 -5.27 3.15 -7.10
CA VAL A 65 -5.58 2.59 -8.43
C VAL A 65 -4.61 1.47 -8.77
N ARG A 66 -3.31 1.65 -8.51
CA ARG A 66 -2.29 0.62 -8.75
C ARG A 66 -2.48 -0.61 -7.85
N LEU A 67 -2.85 -0.41 -6.58
CA LEU A 67 -3.15 -1.50 -5.66
C LEU A 67 -4.36 -2.30 -6.14
N HIS A 68 -5.43 -1.62 -6.54
CA HIS A 68 -6.65 -2.26 -7.01
C HIS A 68 -6.44 -3.04 -8.31
N ALA A 69 -5.70 -2.48 -9.27
CA ALA A 69 -5.32 -3.19 -10.50
C ALA A 69 -4.52 -4.47 -10.21
N ARG A 70 -3.60 -4.41 -9.23
CA ARG A 70 -2.82 -5.58 -8.79
C ARG A 70 -3.72 -6.62 -8.13
N GLU A 71 -4.62 -6.22 -7.23
CA GLU A 71 -5.54 -7.14 -6.55
C GLU A 71 -6.47 -7.82 -7.55
N ARG A 72 -6.99 -7.08 -8.53
CA ARG A 72 -7.81 -7.64 -9.62
C ARG A 72 -7.05 -8.69 -10.42
N ALA A 73 -5.80 -8.41 -10.81
CA ALA A 73 -4.97 -9.37 -11.52
C ALA A 73 -4.72 -10.64 -10.67
N VAL A 74 -4.41 -10.48 -9.38
CA VAL A 74 -4.22 -11.63 -8.46
C VAL A 74 -5.50 -12.45 -8.32
N ALA A 75 -6.66 -11.79 -8.20
CA ALA A 75 -7.95 -12.47 -8.10
C ALA A 75 -8.28 -13.26 -9.38
N GLU A 76 -7.98 -12.72 -10.56
CA GLU A 76 -8.16 -13.39 -11.84
C GLU A 76 -7.25 -14.64 -11.95
N PHE A 77 -5.98 -14.53 -11.54
CA PHE A 77 -5.09 -15.70 -11.47
C PHE A 77 -5.56 -16.75 -10.45
N GLN A 78 -6.09 -16.35 -9.30
CA GLN A 78 -6.64 -17.27 -8.30
C GLN A 78 -7.93 -17.95 -8.79
N ALA A 79 -8.73 -17.29 -9.62
CA ALA A 79 -9.95 -17.86 -10.19
C ALA A 79 -9.67 -18.91 -11.28
N LEU A 80 -8.55 -18.79 -12.00
CA LEU A 80 -8.15 -19.72 -13.06
C LEU A 80 -7.46 -21.00 -12.54
N GLY A 81 -6.94 -20.98 -11.32
CA GLY A 81 -6.30 -22.14 -10.69
C GLY A 81 -7.25 -22.92 -9.78
N PRO A 82 -7.15 -24.27 -9.68
CA PRO A 82 -7.76 -24.98 -8.57
C PRO A 82 -7.23 -24.37 -7.25
N PRO A 83 -8.04 -24.34 -6.16
CA PRO A 83 -7.61 -23.79 -4.89
C PRO A 83 -6.23 -24.35 -4.55
N PRO A 84 -5.25 -23.52 -4.13
CA PRO A 84 -3.91 -23.99 -3.85
C PRO A 84 -4.06 -25.17 -2.90
N LYS A 85 -3.70 -26.38 -3.37
CA LYS A 85 -3.69 -27.57 -2.52
C LYS A 85 -2.93 -27.12 -1.29
N SER A 86 -3.59 -27.10 -0.13
CA SER A 86 -2.88 -26.91 1.11
C SER A 86 -1.97 -28.11 1.22
N SER A 87 -0.77 -27.99 0.71
CA SER A 87 0.32 -28.88 1.06
C SER A 87 0.55 -28.57 2.52
N GLN A 88 -0.23 -29.21 3.39
CA GLN A 88 0.31 -29.65 4.66
C GLN A 88 1.68 -30.22 4.27
N MET A 89 2.75 -29.61 4.76
CA MET A 89 4.07 -30.21 4.64
C MET A 89 3.88 -31.67 5.01
N ALA A 90 4.04 -32.56 4.02
CA ALA A 90 3.82 -33.97 4.26
C ALA A 90 4.79 -34.31 5.39
N SER A 91 4.24 -34.67 6.56
CA SER A 91 5.08 -35.00 7.69
C SER A 91 5.99 -36.14 7.27
N ARG A 92 7.21 -36.24 7.81
CA ARG A 92 8.13 -37.34 7.49
C ARG A 92 7.41 -38.70 7.62
N ALA A 93 6.54 -38.83 8.63
CA ALA A 93 5.68 -39.99 8.83
C ALA A 93 4.71 -40.26 7.65
N ALA A 94 4.12 -39.23 7.04
CA ALA A 94 3.28 -39.38 5.86
C ALA A 94 4.10 -39.79 4.62
N LEU A 95 5.34 -39.32 4.48
CA LEU A 95 6.24 -39.68 3.39
C LEU A 95 6.78 -41.12 3.52
N VAL A 96 7.12 -41.56 4.73
CA VAL A 96 7.50 -42.97 5.03
C VAL A 96 6.31 -43.90 4.78
N ARG A 97 5.10 -43.53 5.23
CA ARG A 97 3.89 -44.33 5.02
C ARG A 97 3.50 -44.49 3.55
N MET A 98 3.84 -43.50 2.70
CA MET A 98 3.63 -43.60 1.25
C MET A 98 4.83 -44.23 0.51
N GLY A 99 5.85 -44.72 1.21
CA GLY A 99 7.02 -45.37 0.62
C GLY A 99 7.90 -44.41 -0.20
N MET A 100 7.83 -43.11 0.07
CA MET A 100 8.61 -42.10 -0.65
C MET A 100 10.02 -41.91 -0.07
N ILE A 101 10.26 -42.36 1.16
CA ILE A 101 11.56 -42.33 1.86
C ILE A 101 11.63 -43.50 2.85
N ASP A 102 12.82 -44.09 2.97
CA ASP A 102 13.11 -45.14 3.95
C ASP A 102 13.30 -44.53 5.35
N ASP A 103 12.99 -45.30 6.40
CA ASP A 103 13.07 -44.85 7.80
C ASP A 103 14.49 -44.98 8.38
N ASP A 104 15.50 -45.03 7.52
CA ASP A 104 16.88 -45.35 7.86
C ASP A 104 17.73 -44.07 7.91
N ALA A 105 17.51 -43.25 8.95
CA ALA A 105 18.43 -42.27 9.59
C ALA A 105 17.67 -41.17 10.35
#